data_AF-A0A937PLG2-F1
#
_entry.id   AF-A0A937PLG2-F1
#
_cell.length_a   1.000
_cell.length_b   1.000
_cell.length_c   1.000
_cell.angle_alpha   90.00
_cell.angle_beta   90.00
_cell.angle_gamma   90.00
#
_symmetry.space_group_name_H-M   'P 1'
#
loop_
_entity.id
_entity.type
_entity.pdbx_description
1 polymer ?
#
loop_
_entity_poly.entity_id
_entity_poly.type
_entity_poly.pdbx_seq_one_letter_code
_entity_poly.pdbx_strand_id
1 'polypeptide(L)'
;MKNHTTIDLFVVTVCLFCAVLLSPSYAQEARDKVILDYPKIPHPKGWTVEGYAFGTRSPNPKERQKAAKASRNQRQYQSGKLTSPEFVIDRKYMEVVCSGVFHPTLCTVRLVVDGKDVRSCSPGPGSGFLGRNQRPGKYWFDLRPLKGKKATIEIRDNHANGYLDRVTIVSTDRKPPAGTKLVTTVVRWLPDRHDASIKGDYLLLPVGPLAGTPLQAITVEVDGRKKLVVDLPLAFGSIPIAGYLPVYDLTGYQGKQLKVSFHSYDGYESSRESAKVLMQREIPGREVSDTRPAFHIHNRIGLLNDPNGLCYVNGVYHLFHQYNYNITACC
;
A
#
# COMPACT_ATOMS: atom_id res chain seq x y z
N MET A 1 89.16 61.10 -27.27
CA MET A 1 88.99 59.87 -26.47
C MET A 1 88.13 60.21 -25.26
N LYS A 2 86.93 59.60 -25.17
CA LYS A 2 86.02 59.45 -24.01
C LYS A 2 85.54 60.76 -23.34
N ASN A 3 84.28 61.20 -23.51
CA ASN A 3 83.02 60.71 -22.88
C ASN A 3 83.18 60.46 -21.35
N HIS A 4 82.31 60.88 -20.43
CA HIS A 4 80.84 60.84 -20.43
C HIS A 4 80.22 61.82 -19.40
N THR A 5 79.03 62.30 -19.76
CA THR A 5 78.05 63.07 -18.98
C THR A 5 77.30 62.18 -17.96
N THR A 6 77.06 62.70 -16.76
CA THR A 6 76.25 62.12 -15.68
C THR A 6 74.75 62.18 -16.02
N ILE A 7 74.00 61.09 -15.83
CA ILE A 7 72.54 61.02 -15.98
C ILE A 7 71.94 60.68 -14.60
N ASP A 8 71.04 61.54 -14.12
CA ASP A 8 70.14 61.30 -12.99
C ASP A 8 69.07 60.25 -13.37
N LEU A 9 68.80 59.30 -12.48
CA LEU A 9 67.71 58.34 -12.65
C LEU A 9 66.71 58.41 -11.49
N PHE A 10 65.47 58.68 -11.88
CA PHE A 10 64.24 58.77 -11.09
C PHE A 10 63.93 57.52 -10.26
N VAL A 11 63.37 57.76 -9.08
CA VAL A 11 62.75 56.79 -8.17
C VAL A 11 61.45 56.24 -8.79
N VAL A 12 61.34 54.92 -8.91
CA VAL A 12 60.09 54.22 -9.26
C VAL A 12 59.54 53.55 -8.00
N THR A 13 58.41 54.05 -7.51
CA THR A 13 57.60 53.46 -6.45
C THR A 13 56.86 52.24 -6.98
N VAL A 14 57.12 51.05 -6.41
CA VAL A 14 56.37 49.82 -6.69
C VAL A 14 55.31 49.61 -5.61
N CYS A 15 54.03 49.78 -5.96
CA CYS A 15 52.90 49.40 -5.13
C CYS A 15 52.72 47.87 -5.19
N LEU A 16 52.85 47.19 -4.04
CA LEU A 16 52.44 45.79 -3.88
C LEU A 16 50.90 45.71 -3.77
N PHE A 17 50.25 45.09 -4.76
CA PHE A 17 48.86 44.62 -4.64
C PHE A 17 48.85 43.16 -4.16
N CYS A 18 48.44 42.93 -2.92
CA CYS A 18 48.13 41.59 -2.41
C CYS A 18 46.83 41.10 -3.05
N ALA A 19 46.93 40.17 -4.01
CA ALA A 19 45.79 39.45 -4.56
C ALA A 19 45.35 38.34 -3.58
N VAL A 20 44.26 38.59 -2.83
CA VAL A 20 43.54 37.55 -2.09
C VAL A 20 42.79 36.69 -3.11
N LEU A 21 43.27 35.46 -3.34
CA LEU A 21 42.58 34.44 -4.12
C LEU A 21 41.37 33.93 -3.33
N LEU A 22 40.25 34.64 -3.39
CA LEU A 22 38.94 34.11 -3.03
C LEU A 22 38.57 33.04 -4.06
N SER A 23 38.81 31.78 -3.70
CA SER A 23 38.26 30.65 -4.42
C SER A 23 36.72 30.76 -4.35
N PRO A 24 36.00 30.82 -5.49
CA PRO A 24 34.56 30.71 -5.43
C PRO A 24 34.25 29.30 -4.91
N SER A 25 33.79 29.22 -3.67
CA SER A 25 33.11 28.05 -3.16
C SER A 25 31.85 27.90 -4.00
N TYR A 26 31.97 27.20 -5.13
CA TYR A 26 30.84 26.67 -5.87
C TYR A 26 30.18 25.66 -4.93
N ALA A 27 29.28 26.14 -4.08
CA ALA A 27 28.18 25.35 -3.59
C ALA A 27 27.32 25.05 -4.82
N GLN A 28 27.74 24.05 -5.59
CA GLN A 28 26.90 23.44 -6.60
C GLN A 28 25.68 22.94 -5.81
N GLU A 29 24.56 23.65 -5.94
CA GLU A 29 23.27 23.18 -5.46
C GLU A 29 23.14 21.76 -6.02
N ALA A 30 23.32 20.80 -5.13
CA ALA A 30 23.60 19.46 -5.55
C ALA A 30 22.29 18.91 -6.11
N ARG A 31 22.26 18.79 -7.44
CA ARG A 31 21.05 18.50 -8.22
C ARG A 31 20.29 17.31 -7.65
N ASP A 32 18.97 17.40 -7.67
CA ASP A 32 18.06 16.32 -7.31
C ASP A 32 18.47 15.00 -7.99
N LYS A 33 18.55 13.93 -7.20
CA LYS A 33 18.95 12.60 -7.67
C LYS A 33 17.71 11.75 -7.87
N VAL A 34 17.30 11.57 -9.13
CA VAL A 34 16.24 10.63 -9.49
C VAL A 34 16.75 9.20 -9.25
N ILE A 35 16.09 8.49 -8.34
CA ILE A 35 16.41 7.10 -8.00
C ILE A 35 15.60 6.13 -8.85
N LEU A 36 14.31 6.43 -9.06
CA LEU A 36 13.40 5.61 -9.84
C LEU A 36 12.32 6.46 -10.49
N ASP A 37 11.89 6.05 -11.69
CA ASP A 37 10.72 6.53 -12.39
C ASP A 37 9.98 5.34 -13.04
N TYR A 38 9.23 4.58 -12.23
CA TYR A 38 8.41 3.46 -12.68
C TYR A 38 7.08 3.98 -13.24
N PRO A 39 6.57 3.50 -14.40
CA PRO A 39 6.90 2.23 -15.07
C PRO A 39 7.95 2.30 -16.19
N LYS A 40 8.80 3.33 -16.25
CA LYS A 40 9.81 3.42 -17.32
C LYS A 40 10.77 2.22 -17.25
N ILE A 41 11.05 1.68 -18.44
CA ILE A 41 11.97 0.57 -18.66
C ILE A 41 13.07 0.98 -19.67
N PRO A 42 14.27 0.38 -19.59
CA PRO A 42 14.70 -0.55 -18.55
C PRO A 42 14.80 0.15 -17.18
N HIS A 43 14.52 -0.57 -16.09
CA HIS A 43 14.75 -0.05 -14.75
C HIS A 43 16.23 0.33 -14.57
N PRO A 44 16.56 1.27 -13.66
CA PRO A 44 17.94 1.67 -13.42
C PRO A 44 18.86 0.48 -13.14
N LYS A 45 20.15 0.64 -13.46
CA LYS A 45 21.14 -0.44 -13.35
C LYS A 45 21.17 -1.02 -11.92
N GLY A 46 21.21 -2.35 -11.83
CA GLY A 46 21.34 -3.08 -10.57
C GLY A 46 20.03 -3.32 -9.80
N TRP A 47 18.89 -2.77 -10.24
CA TRP A 47 17.61 -3.11 -9.65
C TRP A 47 17.23 -4.57 -9.94
N THR A 48 16.70 -5.25 -8.92
CA THR A 48 16.22 -6.63 -8.99
C THR A 48 14.68 -6.65 -8.97
N VAL A 49 14.11 -7.62 -9.68
CA VAL A 49 12.66 -7.83 -9.72
C VAL A 49 12.35 -9.26 -9.29
N GLU A 50 11.45 -9.39 -8.34
CA GLU A 50 10.94 -10.65 -7.81
C GLU A 50 9.44 -10.73 -8.03
N GLY A 51 8.92 -11.92 -8.34
CA GLY A 51 7.50 -12.10 -8.64
C GLY A 51 7.07 -11.45 -9.96
N TYR A 52 5.79 -11.11 -10.06
CA TYR A 52 5.19 -10.69 -11.33
C TYR A 52 4.59 -9.28 -11.30
N ALA A 53 4.41 -8.67 -10.12
CA ALA A 53 3.82 -7.35 -9.95
C ALA A 53 4.52 -6.24 -10.78
N PHE A 54 5.84 -6.34 -10.96
CA PHE A 54 6.66 -5.35 -11.67
C PHE A 54 7.25 -5.91 -12.99
N GLY A 55 6.70 -7.03 -13.48
CA GLY A 55 7.19 -7.75 -14.66
C GLY A 55 8.39 -8.66 -14.40
N THR A 56 8.61 -9.65 -15.27
CA THR A 56 9.74 -10.59 -15.18
C THR A 56 10.77 -10.29 -16.27
N ARG A 57 12.05 -10.09 -15.92
CA ARG A 57 13.14 -9.81 -16.89
C ARG A 57 13.51 -10.98 -17.81
N SER A 58 13.12 -12.22 -17.47
CA SER A 58 13.41 -13.42 -18.29
C SER A 58 12.46 -14.57 -17.92
N PRO A 59 11.15 -14.48 -18.24
CA PRO A 59 10.22 -15.53 -17.89
C PRO A 59 10.58 -16.82 -18.63
N ASN A 60 10.83 -17.90 -17.90
CA ASN A 60 10.99 -19.22 -18.51
C ASN A 60 9.64 -19.66 -19.14
N PRO A 61 9.62 -20.70 -20.01
CA PRO A 61 8.37 -21.11 -20.66
C PRO A 61 7.19 -21.38 -19.72
N LYS A 62 7.41 -21.90 -18.50
CA LYS A 62 6.34 -22.09 -17.49
C LYS A 62 5.83 -20.76 -16.94
N GLU A 63 6.72 -19.80 -16.71
CA GLU A 63 6.37 -18.45 -16.24
C GLU A 63 5.66 -17.64 -17.34
N ARG A 64 6.07 -17.82 -18.60
CA ARG A 64 5.34 -17.30 -19.76
C ARG A 64 3.96 -17.93 -19.89
N GLN A 65 3.80 -19.24 -19.69
CA GLN A 65 2.49 -19.89 -19.69
C GLN A 65 1.59 -19.36 -18.56
N LYS A 66 2.16 -19.07 -17.38
CA LYS A 66 1.46 -18.46 -16.24
C LYS A 66 1.06 -17.01 -16.51
N ALA A 67 1.92 -16.23 -17.16
CA ALA A 67 1.68 -14.84 -17.55
C ALA A 67 0.89 -14.68 -18.86
N ALA A 68 0.84 -15.68 -19.74
CA ALA A 68 0.05 -15.66 -20.98
C ALA A 68 -1.43 -16.01 -20.75
N LYS A 69 -1.74 -16.67 -19.63
CA LYS A 69 -3.11 -16.69 -19.08
C LYS A 69 -3.53 -15.32 -18.51
N ALA A 70 -2.55 -14.41 -18.42
CA ALA A 70 -2.45 -13.11 -17.78
C ALA A 70 -2.65 -11.81 -18.62
N SER A 71 -3.81 -11.43 -19.17
CA SER A 71 -4.01 -10.10 -19.81
C SER A 71 -3.54 -8.93 -18.91
N ARG A 72 -3.35 -7.72 -19.45
CA ARG A 72 -2.95 -6.53 -18.66
C ARG A 72 -3.83 -6.30 -17.41
N ASN A 73 -5.11 -6.71 -17.47
CA ASN A 73 -6.06 -6.63 -16.37
C ASN A 73 -5.80 -7.66 -15.25
N GLN A 74 -5.04 -8.72 -15.51
CA GLN A 74 -4.72 -9.77 -14.55
C GLN A 74 -3.37 -9.53 -13.82
N ARG A 75 -2.68 -8.41 -14.09
CA ARG A 75 -1.56 -7.94 -13.25
C ARG A 75 -2.02 -7.48 -11.86
N GLN A 76 -3.31 -7.18 -11.70
CA GLN A 76 -3.95 -6.83 -10.41
C GLN A 76 -3.93 -7.97 -9.38
N TYR A 77 -3.51 -9.17 -9.78
CA TYR A 77 -3.53 -10.37 -8.94
C TYR A 77 -2.15 -10.98 -8.72
N GLN A 78 -1.09 -10.19 -8.95
CA GLN A 78 0.28 -10.67 -8.93
C GLN A 78 1.04 -10.01 -7.79
N SER A 79 1.68 -10.84 -6.96
CA SER A 79 2.62 -10.34 -5.98
C SER A 79 4.02 -10.20 -6.57
N GLY A 80 4.82 -9.31 -5.98
CA GLY A 80 6.19 -9.10 -6.38
C GLY A 80 6.86 -7.93 -5.66
N LYS A 81 8.13 -7.75 -5.97
CA LYS A 81 8.99 -6.74 -5.37
C LYS A 81 9.97 -6.20 -6.40
N LEU A 82 10.19 -4.89 -6.36
CA LEU A 82 11.24 -4.19 -7.10
C LEU A 82 12.20 -3.57 -6.07
N THR A 83 13.46 -4.00 -6.07
CA THR A 83 14.46 -3.63 -5.05
C THR A 83 15.65 -2.91 -5.67
N SER A 84 16.06 -1.79 -5.06
CA SER A 84 17.23 -1.03 -5.50
C SER A 84 18.55 -1.68 -5.06
N PRO A 85 19.67 -1.38 -5.73
CA PRO A 85 20.98 -1.55 -5.13
C PRO A 85 21.10 -0.82 -3.79
N GLU A 86 22.04 -1.25 -2.96
CA GLU A 86 22.43 -0.51 -1.76
C GLU A 86 23.02 0.86 -2.14
N PHE A 87 22.68 1.90 -1.38
CA PHE A 87 23.25 3.24 -1.52
C PHE A 87 23.44 3.90 -0.15
N VAL A 88 24.35 4.87 -0.09
CA VAL A 88 24.54 5.72 1.12
C VAL A 88 23.56 6.89 1.07
N ILE A 89 22.86 7.14 2.18
CA ILE A 89 21.98 8.28 2.35
C ILE A 89 22.83 9.55 2.52
N ASP A 90 22.88 10.38 1.48
CA ASP A 90 23.67 11.61 1.44
C ASP A 90 22.83 12.90 1.49
N ARG A 91 21.53 12.82 1.13
CA ARG A 91 20.56 13.93 1.14
C ARG A 91 19.69 13.99 2.38
N LYS A 92 19.12 15.17 2.64
CA LYS A 92 18.22 15.43 3.79
C LYS A 92 16.83 14.83 3.62
N TYR A 93 16.32 14.74 2.39
CA TYR A 93 14.95 14.31 2.12
C TYR A 93 14.87 13.36 0.92
N MET A 94 13.77 12.62 0.86
CA MET A 94 13.38 11.87 -0.33
C MET A 94 11.91 12.11 -0.63
N GLU A 95 11.64 12.63 -1.82
CA GLU A 95 10.29 12.77 -2.36
C GLU A 95 9.88 11.44 -3.01
N VAL A 96 8.74 10.91 -2.59
CA VAL A 96 8.14 9.70 -3.16
C VAL A 96 6.75 10.03 -3.65
N VAL A 97 6.50 9.77 -4.93
CA VAL A 97 5.15 9.84 -5.52
C VAL A 97 4.76 8.43 -5.93
N CYS A 98 3.65 7.92 -5.40
CA CYS A 98 3.17 6.60 -5.76
C CYS A 98 1.65 6.57 -6.02
N SER A 99 1.26 5.87 -7.09
CA SER A 99 -0.13 5.65 -7.52
C SER A 99 -0.42 4.16 -7.59
N GLY A 100 -1.67 3.77 -7.36
CA GLY A 100 -2.09 2.37 -7.34
C GLY A 100 -3.15 2.10 -6.28
N VAL A 101 -3.31 0.85 -5.91
CA VAL A 101 -4.22 0.42 -4.84
C VAL A 101 -3.65 0.86 -3.48
N PHE A 102 -4.47 1.56 -2.70
CA PHE A 102 -4.11 1.87 -1.32
C PHE A 102 -4.15 0.62 -0.45
N HIS A 103 -2.97 0.20 0.02
CA HIS A 103 -2.86 -0.69 1.16
C HIS A 103 -1.60 -0.32 1.97
N PRO A 104 -1.72 0.06 3.25
CA PRO A 104 -0.62 0.68 4.01
C PRO A 104 0.59 -0.23 4.23
N THR A 105 0.41 -1.55 4.19
CA THR A 105 1.49 -2.54 4.36
C THR A 105 1.65 -3.56 3.23
N LEU A 106 0.68 -3.76 2.34
CA LEU A 106 0.80 -4.75 1.27
C LEU A 106 1.12 -4.13 -0.09
N CYS A 107 0.80 -2.85 -0.33
CA CYS A 107 1.18 -2.12 -1.55
C CYS A 107 1.99 -0.87 -1.16
N THR A 108 3.32 -0.99 -1.12
CA THR A 108 4.17 0.00 -0.42
C THR A 108 5.47 0.33 -1.14
N VAL A 109 5.98 1.53 -0.89
CA VAL A 109 7.37 1.94 -1.10
C VAL A 109 8.02 2.05 0.26
N ARG A 110 9.16 1.38 0.46
CA ARG A 110 9.88 1.33 1.74
C ARG A 110 11.33 1.73 1.57
N LEU A 111 11.84 2.48 2.55
CA LEU A 111 13.27 2.67 2.76
C LEU A 111 13.71 1.67 3.83
N VAL A 112 14.73 0.88 3.52
CA VAL A 112 15.25 -0.18 4.37
C VAL A 112 16.67 0.16 4.78
N VAL A 113 16.98 0.12 6.07
CA VAL A 113 18.32 0.35 6.63
C VAL A 113 18.62 -0.79 7.59
N ASP A 114 19.80 -1.41 7.46
CA ASP A 114 20.20 -2.58 8.27
C ASP A 114 19.15 -3.71 8.27
N GLY A 115 18.53 -3.96 7.12
CA GLY A 115 17.47 -4.96 6.94
C GLY A 115 16.12 -4.60 7.58
N LYS A 116 15.97 -3.41 8.17
CA LYS A 116 14.74 -2.96 8.82
C LYS A 116 14.07 -1.85 8.01
N ASP A 117 12.76 -1.96 7.83
CA ASP A 117 11.98 -0.90 7.22
C ASP A 117 11.97 0.32 8.16
N VAL A 118 12.47 1.47 7.70
CA VAL A 118 12.59 2.69 8.51
C VAL A 118 11.65 3.80 8.06
N ARG A 119 11.22 3.78 6.80
CA ARG A 119 10.20 4.69 6.25
C ARG A 119 9.32 3.89 5.29
N SER A 120 8.03 4.20 5.25
CA SER A 120 7.12 3.60 4.29
C SER A 120 6.03 4.57 3.86
N CYS A 121 5.59 4.44 2.62
CA CYS A 121 4.33 4.99 2.15
C CYS A 121 3.64 4.01 1.21
N SER A 122 2.38 4.26 0.92
CA SER A 122 1.54 3.53 -0.03
C SER A 122 0.89 4.53 -0.98
N PRO A 123 0.24 4.10 -2.07
CA PRO A 123 -0.65 4.98 -2.82
C PRO A 123 -1.63 5.72 -1.92
N GLY A 124 -2.05 6.93 -2.32
CA GLY A 124 -2.90 7.77 -1.48
C GLY A 124 -4.27 7.14 -1.19
N PRO A 125 -4.90 7.43 -0.04
CA PRO A 125 -6.18 6.82 0.35
C PRO A 125 -7.30 7.07 -0.66
N GLY A 126 -7.27 8.17 -1.42
CA GLY A 126 -8.21 8.41 -2.50
C GLY A 126 -8.18 7.37 -3.64
N SER A 127 -7.21 6.46 -3.66
CA SER A 127 -7.08 5.39 -4.65
C SER A 127 -7.57 4.05 -4.07
N GLY A 128 -8.79 3.65 -4.40
CA GLY A 128 -9.39 2.38 -3.97
C GLY A 128 -9.15 1.21 -4.93
N PHE A 129 -9.53 -0.01 -4.52
CA PHE A 129 -9.45 -1.23 -5.35
C PHE A 129 -10.17 -1.09 -6.71
N LEU A 130 -11.29 -0.35 -6.77
CA LEU A 130 -12.05 -0.15 -8.00
C LEU A 130 -11.48 0.93 -8.93
N GLY A 131 -10.30 1.50 -8.62
CA GLY A 131 -9.52 2.31 -9.57
C GLY A 131 -10.14 3.64 -10.00
N ARG A 132 -11.28 4.08 -9.46
CA ARG A 132 -11.86 5.40 -9.77
C ARG A 132 -11.12 6.50 -8.98
N ASN A 133 -10.68 7.55 -9.68
CA ASN A 133 -10.02 8.74 -9.13
C ASN A 133 -8.67 8.52 -8.43
N GLN A 134 -7.75 7.76 -9.05
CA GLN A 134 -6.39 7.55 -8.53
C GLN A 134 -5.62 8.87 -8.40
N ARG A 135 -5.58 9.44 -7.18
CA ARG A 135 -4.67 10.55 -6.87
C ARG A 135 -3.37 9.95 -6.35
N PRO A 136 -2.21 10.28 -6.96
CA PRO A 136 -0.93 9.84 -6.44
C PRO A 136 -0.78 10.30 -4.99
N GLY A 137 -0.38 9.38 -4.11
CA GLY A 137 0.14 9.75 -2.81
C GLY A 137 1.49 10.44 -3.01
N LYS A 138 1.68 11.59 -2.37
CA LYS A 138 2.92 12.38 -2.41
C LYS A 138 3.48 12.50 -1.00
N TYR A 139 4.69 12.00 -0.81
CA TYR A 139 5.31 11.84 0.50
C TYR A 139 6.72 12.41 0.51
N TRP A 140 7.15 12.83 1.70
CA TRP A 140 8.50 13.31 1.95
C TRP A 140 9.08 12.54 3.12
N PHE A 141 10.06 11.69 2.84
CA PHE A 141 10.77 10.94 3.87
C PHE A 141 11.82 11.83 4.52
N ASP A 142 11.82 11.89 5.85
CA ASP A 142 12.88 12.57 6.61
C ASP A 142 14.10 11.66 6.73
N LEU A 143 15.18 12.03 6.04
CA LEU A 143 16.43 11.28 6.00
C LEU A 143 17.52 11.87 6.88
N ARG A 144 17.31 13.06 7.49
CA ARG A 144 18.32 13.72 8.32
C ARG A 144 18.88 12.82 9.43
N PRO A 145 18.06 12.04 10.16
CA PRO A 145 18.56 11.12 11.20
C PRO A 145 19.25 9.87 10.64
N LEU A 146 19.15 9.63 9.33
CA LEU A 146 19.66 8.44 8.63
C LEU A 146 20.86 8.76 7.75
N LYS A 147 21.36 10.00 7.76
CA LYS A 147 22.48 10.44 6.93
C LYS A 147 23.73 9.61 7.19
N GLY A 148 24.40 9.21 6.11
CA GLY A 148 25.60 8.36 6.14
C GLY A 148 25.31 6.86 6.25
N LYS A 149 24.07 6.45 6.56
CA LYS A 149 23.70 5.04 6.60
C LYS A 149 23.54 4.45 5.20
N LYS A 150 23.81 3.16 5.09
CA LYS A 150 23.51 2.35 3.90
C LYS A 150 22.03 1.95 3.90
N ALA A 151 21.40 2.03 2.74
CA ALA A 151 20.00 1.74 2.57
C ALA A 151 19.68 1.07 1.24
N THR A 152 18.55 0.38 1.18
CA THR A 152 17.89 -0.03 -0.06
C THR A 152 16.47 0.55 -0.09
N ILE A 153 15.92 0.65 -1.29
CA ILE A 153 14.50 0.93 -1.50
C ILE A 153 13.84 -0.35 -1.97
N GLU A 154 12.70 -0.66 -1.39
CA GLU A 154 11.85 -1.78 -1.82
C GLU A 154 10.45 -1.29 -2.15
N ILE A 155 9.99 -1.63 -3.35
CA ILE A 155 8.62 -1.42 -3.78
C ILE A 155 7.96 -2.78 -3.76
N ARG A 156 6.99 -2.97 -2.87
CA ARG A 156 6.35 -4.25 -2.58
C ARG A 156 4.89 -4.18 -3.00
N ASP A 157 4.46 -5.16 -3.80
CA ASP A 157 3.05 -5.47 -4.00
C ASP A 157 2.80 -6.91 -3.56
N ASN A 158 2.22 -7.07 -2.38
CA ASN A 158 1.92 -8.35 -1.76
C ASN A 158 0.42 -8.51 -1.51
N HIS A 159 -0.41 -7.65 -2.10
CA HIS A 159 -1.84 -7.72 -1.96
C HIS A 159 -2.43 -8.54 -3.11
N ALA A 160 -3.32 -9.49 -2.83
CA ALA A 160 -3.91 -10.36 -3.85
C ALA A 160 -4.72 -9.59 -4.90
N ASN A 161 -5.12 -8.37 -4.56
CA ASN A 161 -5.89 -7.43 -5.36
C ASN A 161 -5.12 -6.11 -5.55
N GLY A 162 -3.79 -6.16 -5.42
CA GLY A 162 -2.88 -5.01 -5.43
C GLY A 162 -2.48 -4.59 -6.84
N TYR A 163 -2.10 -3.32 -6.97
CA TYR A 163 -1.47 -2.81 -8.17
C TYR A 163 -0.74 -1.51 -7.85
N LEU A 164 0.49 -1.35 -8.35
CA LEU A 164 1.22 -0.09 -8.35
C LEU A 164 1.41 0.38 -9.79
N ASP A 165 0.86 1.55 -10.10
CA ASP A 165 0.83 2.12 -11.46
C ASP A 165 2.09 2.94 -11.76
N ARG A 166 2.44 3.82 -10.82
CA ARG A 166 3.54 4.75 -10.95
C ARG A 166 4.24 4.90 -9.62
N VAL A 167 5.57 4.86 -9.65
CA VAL A 167 6.40 5.16 -8.48
C VAL A 167 7.58 6.02 -8.92
N THR A 168 7.63 7.26 -8.47
CA THR A 168 8.79 8.14 -8.66
C THR A 168 9.47 8.41 -7.33
N ILE A 169 10.80 8.36 -7.33
CA ILE A 169 11.61 8.52 -6.13
C ILE A 169 12.75 9.47 -6.44
N VAL A 170 12.83 10.56 -5.69
CA VAL A 170 13.85 11.59 -5.84
C VAL A 170 14.51 11.85 -4.49
N SER A 171 15.83 11.67 -4.41
CA SER A 171 16.63 12.07 -3.25
C SER A 171 17.10 13.51 -3.42
N THR A 172 16.86 14.35 -2.42
CA THR A 172 17.01 15.82 -2.56
C THR A 172 17.35 16.51 -1.23
N ASP A 173 18.07 17.62 -1.32
CA ASP A 173 18.26 18.56 -0.20
C ASP A 173 17.23 19.70 -0.20
N ARG A 174 16.38 19.79 -1.23
CA ARG A 174 15.28 20.76 -1.33
C ARG A 174 14.32 20.57 -0.16
N LYS A 175 13.95 21.69 0.49
CA LYS A 175 12.96 21.64 1.56
C LYS A 175 11.60 21.17 1.00
N PRO A 176 10.86 20.33 1.74
CA PRO A 176 9.47 20.03 1.42
C PRO A 176 8.64 21.32 1.34
N PRO A 177 7.54 21.33 0.56
CA PRO A 177 6.57 22.43 0.59
C PRO A 177 6.11 22.73 2.01
N ALA A 178 5.82 24.01 2.31
CA ALA A 178 5.34 24.42 3.61
C ALA A 178 4.10 23.61 4.05
N GLY A 179 4.04 23.21 5.32
CA GLY A 179 2.95 22.38 5.86
C GLY A 179 3.01 20.89 5.53
N THR A 180 4.01 20.43 4.77
CA THR A 180 4.17 18.99 4.46
C THR A 180 4.49 18.19 5.72
N LYS A 181 3.67 17.18 6.03
CA LYS A 181 3.97 16.19 7.07
C LYS A 181 5.10 15.27 6.59
N LEU A 182 6.21 15.26 7.32
CA LEU A 182 7.32 14.35 7.05
C LEU A 182 6.99 12.92 7.50
N VAL A 183 7.38 11.95 6.68
CA VAL A 183 7.37 10.53 7.05
C VAL A 183 8.65 10.27 7.85
N THR A 184 8.49 9.93 9.13
CA THR A 184 9.58 9.68 10.08
C THR A 184 9.59 8.25 10.61
N THR A 185 8.58 7.46 10.27
CA THR A 185 8.41 6.05 10.69
C THR A 185 7.76 5.25 9.57
N VAL A 186 7.69 3.94 9.77
CA VAL A 186 6.82 3.05 9.00
C VAL A 186 5.41 3.04 9.57
N VAL A 187 4.43 2.70 8.73
CA VAL A 187 3.07 2.38 9.19
C VAL A 187 3.07 0.95 9.70
N ARG A 188 2.70 0.71 10.97
CA ARG A 188 2.47 -0.66 11.44
C ARG A 188 1.02 -1.05 11.24
N TRP A 189 0.85 -2.31 10.87
CA TRP A 189 -0.42 -2.98 10.65
C TRP A 189 -0.47 -4.12 11.65
N LEU A 190 -1.37 -4.02 12.61
CA LEU A 190 -1.33 -4.81 13.83
C LEU A 190 -2.46 -5.84 13.77
N PRO A 191 -2.21 -7.12 14.07
CA PRO A 191 -3.27 -8.10 14.22
C PRO A 191 -4.28 -7.64 15.27
N ASP A 192 -5.55 -7.79 14.96
CA ASP A 192 -6.66 -7.38 15.81
C ASP A 192 -7.79 -8.40 15.71
N ARG A 193 -8.71 -8.38 16.68
CA ARG A 193 -9.82 -9.31 16.71
C ARG A 193 -11.00 -8.82 17.54
N HIS A 194 -12.15 -9.38 17.22
CA HIS A 194 -13.35 -9.33 18.04
C HIS A 194 -13.71 -10.75 18.49
N ASP A 195 -13.77 -10.96 19.80
CA ASP A 195 -14.21 -12.21 20.42
C ASP A 195 -15.55 -11.97 21.14
N ALA A 196 -16.55 -12.82 20.88
CA ALA A 196 -17.85 -12.72 21.53
C ALA A 196 -18.59 -14.07 21.58
N SER A 197 -19.56 -14.21 22.48
CA SER A 197 -20.54 -15.29 22.40
C SER A 197 -21.64 -14.92 21.40
N ILE A 198 -22.04 -15.86 20.55
CA ILE A 198 -23.01 -15.64 19.47
C ILE A 198 -24.41 -15.48 20.05
N LYS A 199 -25.05 -14.32 19.79
CA LYS A 199 -26.40 -13.99 20.26
C LYS A 199 -27.42 -13.74 19.14
N GLY A 200 -26.95 -13.45 17.93
CA GLY A 200 -27.78 -13.15 16.76
C GLY A 200 -27.67 -14.23 15.69
N ASP A 201 -28.45 -14.08 14.63
CA ASP A 201 -28.50 -14.99 13.48
C ASP A 201 -27.58 -14.56 12.35
N TYR A 202 -27.17 -13.29 12.31
CA TYR A 202 -26.34 -12.75 11.24
C TYR A 202 -25.15 -12.00 11.81
N LEU A 203 -23.96 -12.31 11.30
CA LEU A 203 -22.75 -11.53 11.54
C LEU A 203 -22.69 -10.35 10.56
N LEU A 204 -22.71 -9.14 11.09
CA LEU A 204 -22.63 -7.91 10.31
C LEU A 204 -21.33 -7.17 10.63
N LEU A 205 -20.55 -6.87 9.60
CA LEU A 205 -19.30 -6.13 9.72
C LEU A 205 -19.44 -4.70 9.20
N PRO A 206 -18.89 -3.70 9.91
CA PRO A 206 -18.88 -2.33 9.45
C PRO A 206 -17.94 -2.21 8.26
N VAL A 207 -18.41 -1.66 7.15
CA VAL A 207 -17.59 -1.38 5.97
C VAL A 207 -17.44 0.11 5.76
N GLY A 208 -16.25 0.51 5.31
CA GLY A 208 -15.95 1.89 4.95
C GLY A 208 -16.20 2.16 3.47
N PRO A 209 -16.10 3.43 3.04
CA PRO A 209 -16.12 3.78 1.63
C PRO A 209 -15.00 3.04 0.88
N LEU A 210 -15.26 2.62 -0.37
CA LEU A 210 -14.26 1.90 -1.18
C LEU A 210 -13.02 2.74 -1.48
N ALA A 211 -13.18 4.06 -1.55
CA ALA A 211 -12.07 4.99 -1.56
C ALA A 211 -11.66 5.28 -0.11
N GLY A 212 -10.39 5.06 0.22
CA GLY A 212 -9.82 5.37 1.53
C GLY A 212 -9.77 4.21 2.50
N THR A 213 -10.46 3.11 2.21
CA THR A 213 -10.49 1.93 3.07
C THR A 213 -9.65 0.81 2.46
N PRO A 214 -8.56 0.36 3.13
CA PRO A 214 -7.80 -0.79 2.67
C PRO A 214 -8.68 -2.04 2.61
N LEU A 215 -8.63 -2.73 1.48
CA LEU A 215 -9.18 -4.08 1.36
C LEU A 215 -8.27 -5.02 2.16
N GLN A 216 -8.83 -5.84 3.06
CA GLN A 216 -8.04 -6.75 3.88
C GLN A 216 -8.80 -8.04 4.19
N ALA A 217 -8.05 -9.12 4.42
CA ALA A 217 -8.62 -10.39 4.81
C ALA A 217 -9.21 -10.33 6.23
N ILE A 218 -10.47 -10.74 6.33
CA ILE A 218 -11.21 -10.97 7.56
C ILE A 218 -11.43 -12.47 7.70
N THR A 219 -11.06 -13.03 8.85
CA THR A 219 -11.29 -14.44 9.16
C THR A 219 -12.36 -14.59 10.22
N VAL A 220 -13.39 -15.38 9.94
CA VAL A 220 -14.46 -15.73 10.89
C VAL A 220 -14.25 -17.18 11.36
N GLU A 221 -14.21 -17.36 12.67
CA GLU A 221 -14.11 -18.65 13.34
C GLU A 221 -15.27 -18.83 14.32
N VAL A 222 -15.79 -20.06 14.41
CA VAL A 222 -16.76 -20.45 15.45
C VAL A 222 -16.23 -21.68 16.17
N ASP A 223 -16.10 -21.60 17.50
CA ASP A 223 -15.46 -22.58 18.38
C ASP A 223 -14.07 -23.01 17.86
N GLY A 224 -13.28 -22.04 17.41
CA GLY A 224 -11.93 -22.25 16.86
C GLY A 224 -11.87 -22.91 15.48
N ARG A 225 -13.03 -23.17 14.85
CA ARG A 225 -13.09 -23.69 13.48
C ARG A 225 -13.31 -22.53 12.51
N LYS A 226 -12.37 -22.35 11.58
CA LYS A 226 -12.48 -21.38 10.47
C LYS A 226 -13.72 -21.67 9.63
N LYS A 227 -14.56 -20.65 9.47
CA LYS A 227 -15.81 -20.68 8.70
C LYS A 227 -15.73 -19.87 7.42
N LEU A 228 -15.05 -18.73 7.47
CA LEU A 228 -14.93 -17.82 6.34
C LEU A 228 -13.58 -17.09 6.36
N VAL A 229 -13.03 -16.85 5.17
CA VAL A 229 -12.01 -15.83 4.92
C VAL A 229 -12.50 -14.99 3.76
N VAL A 230 -12.62 -13.68 3.96
CA VAL A 230 -13.13 -12.74 2.95
C VAL A 230 -12.36 -11.43 3.02
N ASP A 231 -12.01 -10.89 1.86
CA ASP A 231 -11.41 -9.56 1.77
C ASP A 231 -12.51 -8.49 1.82
N LEU A 232 -12.46 -7.61 2.82
CA LEU A 232 -13.45 -6.54 3.01
C LEU A 232 -12.78 -5.18 3.25
N PRO A 233 -13.40 -4.07 2.80
CA PRO A 233 -13.02 -2.72 3.18
C PRO A 233 -13.58 -2.46 4.60
N LEU A 234 -13.04 -3.15 5.60
CA LEU A 234 -13.51 -3.04 6.98
C LEU A 234 -13.33 -1.61 7.49
N ALA A 235 -14.39 -1.02 8.04
CA ALA A 235 -14.29 0.23 8.77
C ALA A 235 -13.86 -0.05 10.20
N PHE A 236 -12.77 0.58 10.61
CA PHE A 236 -12.25 0.52 11.97
C PHE A 236 -11.51 1.81 12.33
N GLY A 237 -11.36 2.08 13.63
CA GLY A 237 -10.72 3.28 14.13
C GLY A 237 -11.39 4.56 13.63
N SER A 238 -10.66 5.38 12.87
CA SER A 238 -11.17 6.63 12.30
C SER A 238 -11.76 6.51 10.90
N ILE A 239 -11.82 5.29 10.33
CA ILE A 239 -12.44 5.06 9.02
C ILE A 239 -13.96 5.20 9.19
N PRO A 240 -14.63 6.07 8.42
CA PRO A 240 -16.07 6.24 8.53
C PRO A 240 -16.80 4.96 8.12
N ILE A 241 -17.88 4.64 8.82
CA ILE A 241 -18.76 3.53 8.47
C ILE A 241 -19.68 4.01 7.34
N ALA A 242 -19.54 3.42 6.15
CA ALA A 242 -20.45 3.64 5.02
C ALA A 242 -21.68 2.72 5.10
N GLY A 243 -21.56 1.58 5.78
CA GLY A 243 -22.66 0.64 5.97
C GLY A 243 -22.25 -0.60 6.75
N TYR A 244 -23.19 -1.54 6.89
CA TYR A 244 -22.95 -2.85 7.47
C TYR A 244 -23.23 -3.93 6.44
N LEU A 245 -22.26 -4.82 6.24
CA LEU A 245 -22.44 -6.00 5.39
C LEU A 245 -22.75 -7.21 6.25
N PRO A 246 -23.84 -7.95 5.97
CA PRO A 246 -24.02 -9.29 6.50
C PRO A 246 -23.00 -10.21 5.82
N VAL A 247 -22.08 -10.80 6.58
CA VAL A 247 -20.96 -11.59 6.03
C VAL A 247 -21.08 -13.08 6.31
N TYR A 248 -21.84 -13.48 7.33
CA TYR A 248 -22.00 -14.88 7.68
C TYR A 248 -23.34 -15.16 8.38
N ASP A 249 -23.95 -16.31 8.05
CA ASP A 249 -25.14 -16.84 8.71
C ASP A 249 -24.72 -17.61 9.96
N LEU A 250 -25.10 -17.09 11.12
CA LEU A 250 -24.84 -17.64 12.44
C LEU A 250 -26.04 -18.45 13.00
N THR A 251 -27.12 -18.64 12.25
CA THR A 251 -28.25 -19.47 12.70
C THR A 251 -27.77 -20.87 13.10
N GLY A 252 -28.15 -21.31 14.30
CA GLY A 252 -27.74 -22.59 14.87
C GLY A 252 -26.37 -22.57 15.56
N TYR A 253 -25.72 -21.41 15.63
CA TYR A 253 -24.49 -21.21 16.39
C TYR A 253 -24.69 -20.41 17.68
N GLN A 254 -25.92 -20.09 18.09
CA GLN A 254 -26.16 -19.34 19.32
C GLN A 254 -25.54 -20.00 20.56
N GLY A 255 -24.91 -19.17 21.40
CA GLY A 255 -24.15 -19.59 22.58
C GLY A 255 -22.70 -20.01 22.31
N LYS A 256 -22.34 -20.32 21.04
CA LYS A 256 -20.95 -20.67 20.67
C LYS A 256 -20.03 -19.46 20.65
N GLN A 257 -18.73 -19.71 20.66
CA GLN A 257 -17.71 -18.65 20.65
C GLN A 257 -17.39 -18.22 19.23
N LEU A 258 -17.62 -16.94 18.94
CA LEU A 258 -17.21 -16.26 17.71
C LEU A 258 -15.84 -15.60 17.91
N LYS A 259 -14.99 -15.74 16.89
CA LYS A 259 -13.81 -14.90 16.71
C LYS A 259 -13.78 -14.33 15.30
N VAL A 260 -13.66 -13.02 15.19
CA VAL A 260 -13.42 -12.31 13.93
C VAL A 260 -12.02 -11.72 13.99
N SER A 261 -11.10 -12.22 13.18
CA SER A 261 -9.71 -11.75 13.12
C SER A 261 -9.49 -10.86 11.90
N PHE A 262 -8.80 -9.74 12.10
CA PHE A 262 -8.50 -8.72 11.10
C PHE A 262 -7.23 -7.96 11.51
N HIS A 263 -6.97 -6.80 10.90
CA HIS A 263 -5.88 -5.93 11.30
C HIS A 263 -6.32 -4.47 11.45
N SER A 264 -5.64 -3.77 12.36
CA SER A 264 -5.71 -2.32 12.56
C SER A 264 -4.38 -1.63 12.23
N TYR A 265 -4.24 -0.33 12.50
CA TYR A 265 -3.01 0.43 12.27
C TYR A 265 -2.59 1.27 13.49
N ASP A 266 -1.32 1.67 13.53
CA ASP A 266 -0.76 2.53 14.60
C ASP A 266 -1.58 3.81 14.83
N GLY A 267 -1.73 4.21 16.09
CA GLY A 267 -2.61 5.32 16.50
C GLY A 267 -3.95 4.85 17.07
N TYR A 268 -4.15 3.53 17.14
CA TYR A 268 -5.25 2.87 17.82
C TYR A 268 -4.78 2.41 19.21
N GLU A 269 -5.46 2.89 20.27
CA GLU A 269 -5.32 2.32 21.62
C GLU A 269 -6.02 0.96 21.63
N SER A 270 -5.29 -0.12 21.95
CA SER A 270 -5.81 -1.49 22.00
C SER A 270 -6.95 -1.71 23.00
N SER A 271 -7.26 -0.72 23.84
CA SER A 271 -8.34 -0.72 24.83
C SER A 271 -9.69 -0.26 24.27
N ARG A 272 -9.73 0.40 23.11
CA ARG A 272 -10.98 0.81 22.45
C ARG A 272 -11.45 -0.29 21.51
N GLU A 273 -12.72 -0.37 21.15
CA GLU A 273 -13.16 -1.31 20.10
C GLU A 273 -12.72 -0.79 18.71
N SER A 274 -11.98 -1.57 17.93
CA SER A 274 -11.46 -1.15 16.62
C SER A 274 -12.54 -1.16 15.57
N ALA A 275 -13.33 -2.22 15.51
CA ALA A 275 -14.44 -2.38 14.60
C ALA A 275 -15.71 -2.71 15.38
N LYS A 276 -16.79 -1.95 15.14
CA LYS A 276 -18.09 -2.19 15.75
C LYS A 276 -18.77 -3.39 15.09
N VAL A 277 -18.45 -4.60 15.54
CA VAL A 277 -19.02 -5.84 15.00
C VAL A 277 -20.43 -6.05 15.55
N LEU A 278 -21.39 -6.39 14.68
CA LEU A 278 -22.78 -6.60 15.07
C LEU A 278 -23.21 -8.05 14.86
N MET A 279 -24.01 -8.54 15.80
CA MET A 279 -24.75 -9.79 15.67
C MET A 279 -26.23 -9.50 15.85
N GLN A 280 -27.02 -9.71 14.81
CA GLN A 280 -28.44 -9.35 14.79
C GLN A 280 -29.31 -10.52 14.37
N ARG A 281 -30.58 -10.54 14.82
CA ARG A 281 -31.57 -11.55 14.40
C ARG A 281 -32.05 -11.32 12.97
N GLU A 282 -32.02 -10.07 12.51
CA GLU A 282 -32.44 -9.66 11.18
C GLU A 282 -31.34 -8.83 10.51
N ILE A 283 -31.42 -8.70 9.18
CA ILE A 283 -30.52 -7.87 8.39
C ILE A 283 -31.19 -6.50 8.20
N PRO A 284 -30.61 -5.39 8.67
CA PRO A 284 -31.19 -4.06 8.53
C PRO A 284 -31.47 -3.71 7.07
N GLY A 285 -32.64 -3.11 6.81
CA GLY A 285 -33.04 -2.69 5.46
C GLY A 285 -33.39 -3.83 4.51
N ARG A 286 -33.36 -5.09 4.96
CA ARG A 286 -33.83 -6.22 4.16
C ARG A 286 -35.35 -6.29 4.23
N GLU A 287 -36.01 -6.07 3.10
CA GLU A 287 -37.41 -6.44 2.96
C GLU A 287 -37.55 -7.97 3.03
N VAL A 288 -38.30 -8.45 4.02
CA VAL A 288 -38.73 -9.84 4.08
C VAL A 288 -39.94 -9.97 3.15
N SER A 289 -39.66 -10.13 1.86
CA SER A 289 -40.73 -10.39 0.89
C SER A 289 -41.20 -11.84 0.96
N ASP A 290 -42.53 -12.05 0.97
CA ASP A 290 -43.19 -13.35 0.81
C ASP A 290 -43.01 -13.95 -0.60
N THR A 291 -42.34 -13.24 -1.51
CA THR A 291 -42.01 -13.74 -2.87
C THR A 291 -40.79 -14.64 -2.92
N ARG A 292 -40.22 -15.04 -1.77
CA ARG A 292 -39.12 -16.01 -1.77
C ARG A 292 -39.59 -17.34 -2.35
N PRO A 293 -38.79 -17.99 -3.21
CA PRO A 293 -39.18 -19.27 -3.77
C PRO A 293 -39.40 -20.30 -2.66
N ALA A 294 -40.58 -20.92 -2.61
CA ALA A 294 -40.90 -21.92 -1.59
C ALA A 294 -40.05 -23.21 -1.72
N PHE A 295 -39.53 -23.50 -2.93
CA PHE A 295 -38.82 -24.74 -3.25
C PHE A 295 -37.63 -24.57 -4.21
N HIS A 296 -37.17 -23.33 -4.45
CA HIS A 296 -35.91 -23.09 -5.16
C HIS A 296 -34.82 -22.66 -4.19
N ILE A 297 -33.58 -23.00 -4.50
CA ILE A 297 -32.42 -22.54 -3.75
C ILE A 297 -32.31 -21.02 -3.88
N HIS A 298 -32.23 -20.33 -2.74
CA HIS A 298 -31.95 -18.91 -2.66
C HIS A 298 -30.94 -18.65 -1.55
N ASN A 299 -30.20 -17.54 -1.64
CA ASN A 299 -29.28 -17.16 -0.59
C ASN A 299 -30.00 -16.56 0.61
N ARG A 300 -29.54 -16.92 1.82
CA ARG A 300 -29.96 -16.23 3.05
C ARG A 300 -29.29 -14.88 3.20
N ILE A 301 -28.06 -14.74 2.69
CA ILE A 301 -27.25 -13.53 2.70
C ILE A 301 -26.56 -13.41 1.33
N GLY A 302 -26.43 -12.19 0.80
CA GLY A 302 -25.72 -11.94 -0.45
C GLY A 302 -26.55 -12.27 -1.69
N LEU A 303 -25.96 -12.05 -2.87
CA LEU A 303 -26.61 -12.27 -4.16
C LEU A 303 -26.31 -13.67 -4.70
N LEU A 304 -27.35 -14.31 -5.23
CA LEU A 304 -27.27 -15.60 -5.91
C LEU A 304 -27.16 -15.35 -7.42
N ASN A 305 -26.10 -15.87 -8.04
CA ASN A 305 -25.87 -15.82 -9.48
C ASN A 305 -25.76 -17.27 -10.02
N ASP A 306 -24.96 -17.48 -11.06
CA ASP A 306 -24.80 -18.74 -11.78
C ASP A 306 -24.51 -19.94 -10.86
N PRO A 307 -25.16 -21.10 -11.11
CA PRO A 307 -24.81 -22.35 -10.46
C PRO A 307 -23.45 -22.86 -10.95
N ASN A 308 -22.64 -23.35 -10.02
CA ASN A 308 -21.29 -23.84 -10.23
C ASN A 308 -21.13 -25.25 -9.66
N GLY A 309 -20.24 -26.05 -10.25
CA GLY A 309 -19.74 -27.29 -9.65
C GLY A 309 -20.80 -28.32 -9.27
N LEU A 310 -21.91 -28.39 -10.03
CA LEU A 310 -23.01 -29.31 -9.76
C LEU A 310 -22.52 -30.76 -9.85
N CYS A 311 -22.63 -31.52 -8.75
CA CYS A 311 -22.22 -32.93 -8.73
C CYS A 311 -23.03 -33.74 -7.73
N TYR A 312 -23.02 -35.07 -7.90
CA TYR A 312 -23.57 -36.02 -6.94
C TYR A 312 -22.45 -36.91 -6.44
N VAL A 313 -22.17 -36.87 -5.14
CA VAL A 313 -21.05 -37.59 -4.52
C VAL A 313 -21.50 -38.16 -3.18
N ASN A 314 -21.19 -39.43 -2.93
CA ASN A 314 -21.47 -40.13 -1.66
C ASN A 314 -22.92 -40.01 -1.17
N GLY A 315 -23.89 -40.10 -2.08
CA GLY A 315 -25.30 -40.00 -1.72
C GLY A 315 -25.86 -38.58 -1.67
N VAL A 316 -25.05 -37.55 -1.93
CA VAL A 316 -25.40 -36.14 -1.72
C VAL A 316 -25.31 -35.34 -3.02
N TYR A 317 -26.35 -34.56 -3.33
CA TYR A 317 -26.29 -33.53 -4.37
C TYR A 317 -25.57 -32.30 -3.84
N HIS A 318 -24.52 -31.88 -4.53
CA HIS A 318 -23.78 -30.66 -4.25
C HIS A 318 -24.12 -29.62 -5.32
N LEU A 319 -24.53 -28.44 -4.86
CA LEU A 319 -24.66 -27.25 -5.67
C LEU A 319 -23.77 -26.16 -5.07
N PHE A 320 -22.93 -25.59 -5.90
CA PHE A 320 -22.23 -24.34 -5.61
C PHE A 320 -22.82 -23.26 -6.51
N HIS A 321 -22.47 -22.01 -6.26
CA HIS A 321 -22.85 -20.91 -7.11
C HIS A 321 -21.84 -19.78 -6.95
N GLN A 322 -21.84 -18.84 -7.89
CA GLN A 322 -21.14 -17.57 -7.68
C GLN A 322 -21.79 -16.82 -6.52
N TYR A 323 -20.98 -16.43 -5.53
CA TYR A 323 -21.43 -15.69 -4.35
C TYR A 323 -20.86 -14.27 -4.37
N ASN A 324 -21.72 -13.27 -4.28
CA ASN A 324 -21.30 -11.88 -4.11
C ASN A 324 -21.89 -11.34 -2.79
N TYR A 325 -21.02 -10.81 -1.93
CA TYR A 325 -21.38 -10.18 -0.65
C TYR A 325 -22.19 -8.89 -0.79
N ASN A 326 -22.57 -8.52 -2.03
CA ASN A 326 -23.22 -7.27 -2.37
C ASN A 326 -22.40 -6.08 -1.86
N ILE A 327 -21.08 -6.12 -2.06
CA ILE A 327 -20.25 -4.92 -2.04
C ILE A 327 -20.53 -4.13 -3.32
N THR A 328 -21.80 -3.81 -3.59
CA THR A 328 -22.13 -2.68 -4.42
C THR A 328 -21.54 -1.49 -3.70
N ALA A 329 -20.52 -0.88 -4.31
CA ALA A 329 -20.13 0.47 -4.00
C ALA A 329 -21.43 1.24 -3.74
N CYS A 330 -21.67 1.67 -2.50
CA CYS A 330 -22.70 2.67 -2.26
C CYS A 330 -22.40 3.78 -3.26
N CYS A 331 -23.34 3.96 -4.20
CA CYS A 331 -23.27 4.95 -5.26
C CYS A 331 -22.96 6.33 -4.67
#